data_AF-Q28UG0-F1
#
_entry.id   AF-Q28UG0-F1
#
_cell.length_a   1.000
_cell.length_b   1.000
_cell.length_c   1.000
_cell.angle_alpha   90.00
_cell.angle_beta   90.00
_cell.angle_gamma   90.00
#
_symmetry.space_group_name_H-M   'P 1'
#
loop_
_entity.id
_entity.type
_entity.pdbx_description
1 polymer ?
#
loop_
_entity_poly.entity_id
_entity_poly.type
_entity_poly.pdbx_seq_one_letter_code
_entity_poly.pdbx_strand_id
1 'polypeptide(L)'
;MRRPMNLTTLQQEFVLHFGEMGSRWGINRTVGQIYALLFLSSTPLNAEQITEGLGVSRSNTSMGLKELQAWNLVRLRHVPNDRRDYFTTPEDLWEITRILIAERKKREIDPTLTKLRELEMAGPAGDDYAEARIAELREMIELMTGFYDDMEKLETERLVKMMTLGSKIAGLVDKASGAFALTKRKG
;
A
#
# COMPACT_ATOMS: atom_id res chain seq x y z
N MET A 1 12.04 -23.76 29.41
CA MET A 1 10.73 -23.77 28.75
C MET A 1 10.48 -22.39 28.17
N ARG A 2 10.31 -22.26 26.84
CA ARG A 2 9.87 -20.98 26.24
C ARG A 2 8.38 -20.81 26.55
N ARG A 3 7.99 -19.63 27.01
CA ARG A 3 6.59 -19.29 27.30
C ARG A 3 5.85 -19.21 25.95
N PRO A 4 4.69 -19.85 25.79
CA PRO A 4 3.95 -19.79 24.54
C PRO A 4 3.62 -18.35 24.18
N MET A 5 3.66 -18.02 22.89
CA MET A 5 3.32 -16.67 22.42
C MET A 5 1.81 -16.46 22.60
N ASN A 6 1.44 -15.80 23.70
CA ASN A 6 0.05 -15.44 23.98
C ASN A 6 -0.20 -13.99 23.57
N LEU A 7 -0.94 -13.80 22.48
CA LEU A 7 -1.40 -12.48 22.05
C LEU A 7 -2.45 -11.95 23.03
N THR A 8 -2.37 -10.67 23.37
CA THR A 8 -3.43 -9.98 24.12
C THR A 8 -4.70 -9.86 23.28
N THR A 9 -5.85 -9.61 23.91
CA THR A 9 -7.12 -9.38 23.18
C THR A 9 -6.98 -8.28 22.13
N LEU A 10 -6.33 -7.16 22.47
CA LEU A 10 -6.06 -6.06 21.53
C LEU A 10 -5.28 -6.53 20.29
N GLN A 11 -4.22 -7.32 20.50
CA GLN A 11 -3.40 -7.83 19.39
C GLN A 11 -4.20 -8.80 18.51
N GLN A 12 -5.01 -9.68 19.12
CA GLN A 12 -5.85 -10.63 18.38
C GLN A 12 -6.88 -9.90 17.51
N GLU A 13 -7.59 -8.91 18.08
CA GLU A 13 -8.57 -8.11 17.34
C GLU A 13 -7.92 -7.36 16.17
N PHE A 14 -6.77 -6.72 16.41
CA PHE A 14 -6.04 -6.02 15.36
C PHE A 14 -5.58 -6.96 14.24
N VAL A 15 -4.98 -8.11 14.59
CA VAL A 15 -4.52 -9.11 13.62
C VAL A 15 -5.68 -9.63 12.78
N LEU A 16 -6.81 -9.96 13.39
CA LEU A 16 -8.01 -10.43 12.69
C LEU A 16 -8.54 -9.36 11.73
N HIS A 17 -8.71 -8.13 12.21
CA HIS A 17 -9.21 -7.02 11.41
C HIS A 17 -8.27 -6.70 10.24
N PHE A 18 -6.96 -6.65 10.48
CA PHE A 18 -5.98 -6.33 9.44
C PHE A 18 -5.92 -7.40 8.35
N GLY A 19 -6.09 -8.69 8.72
CA GLY A 19 -6.22 -9.78 7.75
C GLY A 19 -7.44 -9.62 6.83
N GLU A 20 -8.59 -9.21 7.41
CA GLU A 20 -9.82 -8.97 6.66
C GLU A 20 -9.72 -7.74 5.75
N MET A 21 -9.12 -6.66 6.27
CA MET A 21 -8.80 -5.47 5.49
C MET A 21 -7.90 -5.82 4.30
N GLY A 22 -6.82 -6.58 4.54
CA GLY A 22 -5.90 -7.02 3.48
C GLY A 22 -6.61 -7.80 2.37
N SER A 23 -7.54 -8.69 2.73
CA SER A 23 -8.33 -9.46 1.74
C SER A 23 -9.17 -8.58 0.84
N ARG A 24 -9.75 -7.48 1.37
CA ARG A 24 -10.51 -6.50 0.56
C ARG A 24 -9.62 -5.74 -0.42
N TRP A 25 -8.31 -5.70 -0.18
CA TRP A 25 -7.32 -5.01 -1.02
C TRP A 25 -6.51 -5.97 -1.91
N GLY A 26 -7.00 -7.21 -2.08
CA GLY A 26 -6.39 -8.24 -2.92
C GLY A 26 -5.19 -8.96 -2.30
N ILE A 27 -4.96 -8.82 -0.99
CA ILE A 27 -3.86 -9.48 -0.27
C ILE A 27 -4.41 -10.69 0.49
N ASN A 28 -3.71 -11.83 0.48
CA ASN A 28 -4.15 -13.01 1.23
C ASN A 28 -4.37 -12.70 2.72
N ARG A 29 -5.47 -13.19 3.31
CA ARG A 29 -5.81 -12.99 4.73
C ARG A 29 -4.64 -13.31 5.67
N THR A 30 -3.99 -14.45 5.47
CA THR A 30 -2.89 -14.90 6.34
C THR A 30 -1.66 -14.01 6.20
N VAL A 31 -1.37 -13.53 5.00
CA VAL A 31 -0.29 -12.57 4.74
C VAL A 31 -0.51 -11.28 5.53
N GLY A 32 -1.74 -10.76 5.49
CA GLY A 32 -2.14 -9.60 6.30
C GLY A 32 -1.99 -9.86 7.80
N GLN A 33 -2.38 -11.03 8.30
CA GLN A 33 -2.24 -11.40 9.71
C GLN A 33 -0.77 -11.52 10.14
N ILE A 34 0.10 -12.09 9.30
CA ILE A 34 1.54 -12.17 9.56
C ILE A 34 2.15 -10.76 9.64
N TYR A 35 1.81 -9.89 8.70
CA TYR A 35 2.25 -8.50 8.73
C TYR A 35 1.78 -7.79 9.99
N ALA A 36 0.50 -7.93 10.35
CA ALA A 36 -0.07 -7.30 11.54
C ALA A 36 0.62 -7.76 12.84
N LEU A 37 0.93 -9.05 12.96
CA LEU A 37 1.69 -9.56 14.09
C LEU A 37 3.10 -8.95 14.15
N LEU A 38 3.80 -8.91 13.02
CA LEU A 38 5.15 -8.32 12.93
C LEU A 38 5.14 -6.81 13.21
N PHE A 39 4.10 -6.11 12.75
CA PHE A 39 3.89 -4.68 12.97
C PHE A 39 3.69 -4.34 14.46
N LEU A 40 2.97 -5.19 15.20
CA LEU A 40 2.75 -5.01 16.63
C LEU A 40 3.90 -5.52 17.52
N SER A 41 4.88 -6.21 16.94
CA SER A 41 5.96 -6.85 17.70
C SER A 41 7.12 -5.89 17.94
N SER A 42 7.45 -5.62 19.20
CA SER A 42 8.62 -4.82 19.58
C SER A 42 9.96 -5.53 19.38
N THR A 43 9.94 -6.82 19.06
CA THR A 43 11.14 -7.63 18.80
C THR A 43 11.00 -8.41 17.50
N PRO A 44 12.08 -8.64 16.75
CA PRO A 44 12.02 -9.50 15.56
C PRO A 44 11.46 -10.88 15.90
N LEU A 45 10.63 -11.44 15.02
CA LEU A 45 10.03 -12.77 15.18
C LEU A 45 10.53 -13.72 14.10
N ASN A 46 10.79 -14.97 14.47
CA ASN A 46 11.07 -16.03 13.49
C ASN A 46 9.78 -16.76 13.04
N ALA A 47 9.89 -17.61 12.02
CA ALA A 47 8.75 -18.33 11.47
C ALA A 47 8.03 -19.25 12.48
N GLU A 48 8.76 -19.87 13.43
CA GLU A 48 8.14 -20.71 14.47
C GLU A 48 7.25 -19.89 15.40
N GLN A 49 7.77 -18.73 15.83
CA GLN A 49 7.07 -17.78 16.67
C GLN A 49 5.81 -17.22 16.02
N ILE A 50 5.87 -16.90 14.72
CA ILE A 50 4.71 -16.41 13.95
C ILE A 50 3.67 -17.52 13.79
N THR A 51 4.12 -18.74 13.49
CA THR A 51 3.25 -19.93 13.38
C THR A 51 2.49 -20.17 14.67
N GLU A 52 3.20 -20.13 15.81
CA GLU A 52 2.61 -20.29 17.14
C GLU A 52 1.64 -19.14 17.48
N GLY A 53 2.07 -17.89 17.30
CA GLY A 53 1.28 -16.72 17.67
C GLY A 53 -0.03 -16.56 16.88
N LEU A 54 -0.05 -17.01 15.62
CA LEU A 54 -1.23 -16.93 14.76
C LEU A 54 -2.04 -18.22 14.67
N GLY A 55 -1.52 -19.35 15.17
CA GLY A 55 -2.18 -20.65 15.02
C GLY A 55 -2.32 -21.12 13.56
N VAL A 56 -1.46 -20.64 12.65
CA VAL A 56 -1.45 -21.03 11.23
C VAL A 56 -0.41 -22.12 10.96
N SER A 57 -0.47 -22.77 9.80
CA SER A 57 0.52 -23.80 9.45
C SER A 57 1.89 -23.19 9.13
N ARG A 58 2.98 -23.95 9.34
CA ARG A 58 4.34 -23.50 8.96
C ARG A 58 4.45 -23.19 7.46
N SER A 59 3.73 -23.94 6.62
CA SER A 59 3.68 -23.69 5.18
C SER A 59 3.06 -22.32 4.88
N ASN A 60 1.93 -22.00 5.51
CA ASN A 60 1.28 -20.69 5.37
C ASN A 60 2.17 -19.56 5.89
N THR A 61 2.86 -19.76 7.02
CA THR A 61 3.84 -18.80 7.53
C THR A 61 4.96 -18.54 6.53
N SER A 62 5.55 -19.59 5.97
CA SER A 62 6.64 -19.49 4.99
C SER A 62 6.20 -18.79 3.70
N MET A 63 5.06 -19.19 3.13
CA MET A 63 4.50 -18.54 1.95
C MET A 63 4.17 -17.07 2.22
N GLY A 64 3.60 -16.77 3.39
CA GLY A 64 3.22 -15.41 3.73
C GLY A 64 4.42 -14.50 3.95
N LEU A 65 5.48 -14.98 4.60
CA LEU A 65 6.74 -14.24 4.72
C LEU A 65 7.38 -13.97 3.36
N LYS A 66 7.40 -14.98 2.47
CA LYS A 66 7.91 -14.82 1.10
C LYS A 66 7.12 -13.76 0.32
N GLU A 67 5.80 -13.74 0.46
CA GLU A 67 4.94 -12.73 -0.15
C GLU A 67 5.23 -11.34 0.41
N LEU A 68 5.30 -11.19 1.74
CA LEU A 68 5.64 -9.90 2.36
C LEU A 68 7.03 -9.40 1.97
N GLN A 69 8.00 -10.29 1.81
CA GLN A 69 9.33 -9.95 1.30
C GLN A 69 9.25 -9.47 -0.15
N ALA A 70 8.46 -10.12 -1.01
CA ALA A 70 8.25 -9.67 -2.38
C ALA A 70 7.60 -8.28 -2.42
N TRP A 71 6.73 -7.97 -1.47
CA TRP A 71 6.14 -6.63 -1.28
C TRP A 71 7.07 -5.65 -0.54
N ASN A 72 8.30 -6.02 -0.20
CA ASN A 72 9.24 -5.19 0.58
C ASN A 72 8.69 -4.71 1.94
N LEU A 73 7.67 -5.38 2.47
CA LEU A 73 6.98 -4.98 3.70
C LEU A 73 7.63 -5.56 4.98
N VAL A 74 8.55 -6.51 4.83
CA VAL A 74 9.29 -7.07 5.96
C VAL A 74 10.80 -7.02 5.71
N ARG A 75 11.54 -6.87 6.81
CA ARG A 75 12.99 -6.83 6.82
C ARG A 75 13.54 -8.05 7.56
N LEU A 76 14.58 -8.66 6.98
CA LEU A 76 15.33 -9.71 7.64
C LEU A 76 16.25 -9.10 8.72
N ARG A 77 16.30 -9.75 9.88
CA ARG A 77 17.18 -9.41 11.00
C ARG A 77 17.94 -10.65 11.45
N HIS A 78 19.24 -10.48 11.65
CA HIS A 78 20.09 -11.51 12.22
C HIS A 78 20.19 -11.32 13.73
N VAL A 79 19.95 -12.39 14.47
CA VAL A 79 20.11 -12.41 15.93
C VAL A 79 21.43 -13.13 16.24
N PRO A 80 22.35 -12.53 17.03
CA PRO A 80 23.63 -13.15 17.35
C PRO A 80 23.45 -14.54 17.96
N ASN A 81 24.27 -15.49 17.50
CA ASN A 81 24.26 -16.89 17.96
C ASN A 81 22.95 -17.65 17.73
N ASP A 82 22.05 -17.14 16.89
CA ASP A 82 20.87 -17.85 16.41
C ASP A 82 20.95 -17.98 14.88
N ARG A 83 20.72 -19.19 14.36
CA ARG A 83 20.80 -19.48 12.92
C ARG A 83 19.47 -19.27 12.20
N ARG A 84 18.41 -18.94 12.92
CA ARG A 84 17.09 -18.68 12.35
C ARG A 84 17.00 -17.28 11.75
N ASP A 85 16.17 -17.18 10.73
CA ASP A 85 15.75 -15.92 10.16
C ASP A 85 14.70 -15.26 11.07
N TYR A 86 14.95 -14.00 11.41
CA TYR A 86 13.99 -13.17 12.12
C TYR A 86 13.50 -12.03 11.23
N PHE A 87 12.24 -11.65 11.41
CA PHE A 87 11.56 -10.68 10.57
C PHE A 87 11.02 -9.53 11.42
N THR A 88 11.02 -8.34 10.85
CA THR A 88 10.39 -7.13 11.40
C THR A 88 9.76 -6.31 10.27
N THR A 89 9.05 -5.25 10.60
CA THR A 89 8.52 -4.27 9.63
C THR A 89 9.34 -2.98 9.69
N PRO A 90 9.26 -2.08 8.68
CA PRO A 90 9.72 -0.71 8.85
C PRO A 90 8.98 -0.03 10.02
N GLU A 91 9.69 0.76 10.83
CA GLU A 91 9.11 1.41 12.01
C GLU A 91 8.33 2.69 11.64
N ASP A 92 8.75 3.39 10.58
CA ASP A 92 8.09 4.61 10.13
C ASP A 92 6.87 4.27 9.25
N LEU A 93 5.69 4.73 9.68
CA LEU A 93 4.44 4.58 8.94
C LEU A 93 4.47 5.25 7.56
N TRP A 94 5.23 6.34 7.40
CA TRP A 94 5.39 6.98 6.09
C TRP A 94 6.24 6.13 5.16
N GLU A 95 7.26 5.45 5.69
CA GLU A 95 8.03 4.48 4.92
C GLU A 95 7.13 3.31 4.47
N ILE A 96 6.34 2.74 5.38
CA ILE A 96 5.37 1.68 5.05
C ILE A 96 4.42 2.15 3.94
N THR A 97 3.88 3.37 4.06
CA THR A 97 2.95 3.93 3.08
C THR A 97 3.60 4.09 1.71
N ARG A 98 4.83 4.61 1.66
CA ARG A 98 5.60 4.75 0.41
C ARG A 98 5.85 3.39 -0.24
N ILE A 99 6.27 2.39 0.54
CA ILE A 99 6.49 1.02 0.05
C ILE A 99 5.20 0.47 -0.58
N LEU A 100 4.06 0.61 0.10
CA LEU A 100 2.77 0.14 -0.40
C LEU A 100 2.38 0.80 -1.72
N ILE A 101 2.53 2.12 -1.84
CA ILE A 101 2.19 2.85 -3.07
C ILE A 101 3.13 2.46 -4.20
N ALA A 102 4.45 2.43 -3.94
CA ALA A 102 5.47 2.07 -4.92
C ALA A 102 5.24 0.65 -5.47
N GLU A 103 5.01 -0.32 -4.59
CA GLU A 103 4.74 -1.70 -5.01
C GLU A 103 3.43 -1.82 -5.78
N ARG A 104 2.37 -1.10 -5.38
CA ARG A 104 1.11 -1.10 -6.12
C ARG A 104 1.27 -0.51 -7.52
N LYS A 105 1.96 0.64 -7.65
CA LYS A 105 2.29 1.25 -8.95
C LYS A 105 3.05 0.26 -9.82
N LYS A 106 4.12 -0.32 -9.28
CA LYS A 106 4.98 -1.27 -10.00
C LYS A 106 4.24 -2.52 -10.48
N ARG A 107 3.33 -3.06 -9.66
CA ARG A 107 2.64 -4.33 -9.96
C ARG A 107 1.42 -4.15 -10.85
N GLU A 108 0.69 -3.06 -10.68
CA GLU A 108 -0.62 -2.88 -11.32
C GLU A 108 -0.60 -1.79 -12.41
N ILE A 109 0.09 -0.67 -12.17
CA ILE A 109 0.00 0.52 -13.04
C ILE A 109 1.04 0.49 -14.16
N ASP A 110 2.30 0.21 -13.83
CA ASP A 110 3.41 0.23 -14.79
C ASP A 110 3.20 -0.79 -15.95
N PRO A 111 2.73 -2.03 -15.72
CA PRO A 111 2.43 -2.97 -16.80
C PRO A 111 1.27 -2.51 -17.69
N THR A 112 0.21 -1.95 -17.09
CA THR A 112 -0.93 -1.41 -17.85
C THR A 112 -0.47 -0.25 -18.74
N LEU A 113 0.30 0.69 -18.20
CA LEU A 113 0.82 1.82 -18.98
C LEU A 113 1.71 1.34 -20.15
N THR A 114 2.57 0.35 -19.90
CA THR A 114 3.36 -0.30 -20.96
C THR A 114 2.46 -0.86 -22.04
N LYS A 115 1.39 -1.56 -21.67
CA LYS A 115 0.48 -2.16 -22.64
C LYS A 115 -0.29 -1.13 -23.47
N LEU A 116 -0.73 -0.03 -22.85
CA LEU A 116 -1.42 1.04 -23.56
C LEU A 116 -0.51 1.68 -24.61
N ARG A 117 0.77 1.92 -24.28
CA ARG A 117 1.76 2.43 -25.25
C ARG A 117 2.01 1.46 -26.40
N GLU A 118 2.06 0.15 -26.14
CA GLU A 118 2.18 -0.86 -27.20
C GLU A 118 1.00 -0.83 -28.18
N LEU A 119 -0.23 -0.67 -27.66
CA LEU A 119 -1.43 -0.62 -28.50
C LEU A 119 -1.42 0.60 -29.43
N GLU A 120 -0.99 1.76 -28.95
CA GLU A 120 -0.85 2.96 -29.78
C GLU A 120 0.28 2.83 -30.83
N MET A 121 1.41 2.21 -30.44
CA MET A 121 2.53 2.00 -31.35
C MET A 121 2.21 1.03 -32.50
N ALA A 122 1.20 0.17 -32.35
CA ALA A 122 0.76 -0.75 -33.40
C ALA A 122 0.13 -0.01 -34.61
N GLY A 123 -0.21 1.28 -34.46
CA GLY A 123 -0.82 2.10 -35.49
C GLY A 123 -2.34 1.96 -35.55
N PRO A 124 -2.99 2.65 -36.51
CA PRO A 124 -4.45 2.68 -36.61
C PRO A 124 -5.04 1.28 -36.80
N ALA A 125 -6.03 0.94 -35.96
CA ALA A 125 -6.78 -0.30 -35.99
C ALA A 125 -8.12 -0.15 -36.75
N GLY A 126 -8.50 1.08 -37.11
CA GLY A 126 -9.72 1.38 -37.85
C GLY A 126 -10.94 1.63 -36.96
N ASP A 127 -10.72 1.92 -35.67
CA ASP A 127 -11.75 2.34 -34.72
C ASP A 127 -11.29 3.59 -33.99
N ASP A 128 -11.53 4.75 -34.63
CA ASP A 128 -11.12 6.06 -34.15
C ASP A 128 -11.60 6.35 -32.71
N TYR A 129 -12.79 5.85 -32.34
CA TYR A 129 -13.32 6.06 -30.99
C TYR A 129 -12.55 5.24 -29.95
N ALA A 130 -12.33 3.95 -30.22
CA ALA A 130 -11.56 3.11 -29.31
C ALA A 130 -10.13 3.62 -29.14
N GLU A 131 -9.49 4.02 -30.24
CA GLU A 131 -8.15 4.61 -30.25
C GLU A 131 -8.09 5.88 -29.38
N ALA A 132 -9.06 6.81 -29.55
CA ALA A 132 -9.13 8.01 -28.73
C ALA A 132 -9.35 7.70 -27.23
N ARG A 133 -10.19 6.72 -26.89
CA ARG A 133 -10.44 6.32 -25.49
C ARG A 133 -9.23 5.66 -24.84
N ILE A 134 -8.44 4.89 -25.59
CA ILE A 134 -7.18 4.30 -25.13
C ILE A 134 -6.16 5.40 -24.86
N ALA A 135 -6.04 6.37 -25.76
CA ALA A 135 -5.14 7.50 -25.59
C ALA A 135 -5.49 8.35 -24.37
N GLU A 136 -6.77 8.68 -24.17
CA GLU A 136 -7.23 9.43 -23.00
C GLU A 136 -6.92 8.69 -21.68
N LEU A 137 -7.12 7.37 -21.63
CA LEU A 137 -6.77 6.55 -20.48
C LEU A 137 -5.25 6.56 -20.22
N ARG A 138 -4.43 6.41 -21.26
CA ARG A 138 -2.96 6.46 -21.15
C ARG A 138 -2.52 7.81 -20.59
N GLU A 139 -3.00 8.91 -21.15
CA GLU A 139 -2.65 10.28 -20.73
C GLU A 139 -3.03 10.52 -19.27
N MET A 140 -4.22 10.08 -18.86
CA MET A 140 -4.65 10.17 -17.46
C MET A 140 -3.72 9.38 -16.53
N ILE A 141 -3.37 8.15 -16.89
CA ILE A 141 -2.45 7.33 -16.09
C ILE A 141 -1.07 7.98 -16.01
N GLU A 142 -0.53 8.48 -17.13
CA GLU A 142 0.76 9.18 -17.15
C GLU A 142 0.78 10.41 -16.26
N LEU A 143 -0.28 11.22 -16.29
CA LEU A 143 -0.43 12.38 -15.42
C LEU A 143 -0.38 11.97 -13.95
N MET A 144 -1.14 10.93 -13.57
CA MET A 144 -1.17 10.42 -12.20
C MET A 144 0.19 9.85 -11.76
N THR A 145 0.86 9.09 -12.63
CA THR A 145 2.17 8.51 -12.32
C THR A 145 3.26 9.56 -12.24
N GLY A 146 3.25 10.58 -13.11
CA GLY A 146 4.20 11.69 -13.04
C GLY A 146 4.03 12.49 -11.75
N PHE A 147 2.79 12.74 -11.34
CA PHE A 147 2.51 13.37 -10.05
C PHE A 147 3.00 12.51 -8.87
N TYR A 148 2.81 11.20 -8.91
CA TYR A 148 3.38 10.28 -7.92
C TYR A 148 4.92 10.38 -7.89
N ASP A 149 5.59 10.34 -9.05
CA ASP A 149 7.06 10.39 -9.14
C ASP A 149 7.62 11.71 -8.58
N ASP A 150 6.86 12.81 -8.71
CA ASP A 150 7.21 14.09 -8.09
C ASP A 150 6.99 14.07 -6.57
N MET A 151 5.89 13.49 -6.09
CA MET A 151 5.61 13.33 -4.65
C MET A 151 6.61 12.39 -3.96
N GLU A 152 7.05 11.34 -4.62
CA GLU A 152 7.99 10.34 -4.08
C GLU A 152 9.33 10.98 -3.73
N LYS A 153 9.77 11.98 -4.50
CA LYS A 153 11.02 12.73 -4.28
C LYS A 153 10.94 13.73 -3.11
N LEU A 154 9.76 13.94 -2.54
CA LEU A 154 9.57 14.90 -1.47
C LEU A 154 9.88 14.30 -0.09
N GLU A 155 10.60 15.08 0.71
CA GLU A 155 10.71 14.86 2.14
C GLU A 155 9.33 14.77 2.80
N THR A 156 9.20 13.89 3.79
CA THR A 156 7.91 13.59 4.44
C THR A 156 7.22 14.85 4.96
N GLU A 157 7.97 15.78 5.55
CA GLU A 157 7.42 17.04 6.05
C GLU A 157 6.80 17.92 4.96
N ARG A 158 7.43 17.95 3.77
CA ARG A 158 6.93 18.73 2.63
C ARG A 158 5.66 18.10 2.07
N LEU A 159 5.65 16.77 1.96
CA LEU A 159 4.47 16.01 1.54
C LEU A 159 3.26 16.29 2.44
N VAL A 160 3.47 16.22 3.77
CA VAL A 160 2.42 16.53 4.76
C VAL A 160 1.94 17.98 4.64
N LYS A 161 2.85 18.93 4.47
CA LYS A 161 2.48 20.34 4.24
C LYS A 161 1.64 20.50 2.98
N MET A 162 1.98 19.82 1.88
CA MET A 162 1.18 19.86 0.65
C MET A 162 -0.21 19.25 0.85
N MET A 163 -0.33 18.09 1.49
CA MET A 163 -1.63 17.45 1.77
C MET A 163 -2.53 18.33 2.65
N THR A 164 -1.96 19.00 3.65
CA THR A 164 -2.72 19.89 4.56
C THR A 164 -3.04 21.25 3.96
N LEU A 165 -2.25 21.75 3.00
CA LEU A 165 -2.57 22.96 2.24
C LEU A 165 -3.61 22.69 1.16
N GLY A 166 -3.53 21.55 0.47
CA GLY A 166 -4.51 21.13 -0.54
C GLY A 166 -5.92 21.05 0.02
N SER A 167 -6.10 20.48 1.22
CA SER A 167 -7.41 20.43 1.89
C SER A 167 -7.97 21.81 2.25
N LYS A 168 -7.10 22.78 2.57
CA LYS A 168 -7.49 24.17 2.81
C LYS A 168 -7.91 24.86 1.52
N ILE A 169 -7.19 24.64 0.42
CA ILE A 169 -7.52 25.21 -0.90
C ILE A 169 -8.85 24.63 -1.41
N ALA A 170 -9.02 23.31 -1.34
CA ALA A 170 -10.28 22.65 -1.71
C ALA A 170 -11.45 23.21 -0.90
N GLY A 171 -11.31 23.31 0.43
CA GLY A 171 -12.35 23.90 1.29
C GLY A 171 -12.64 25.37 1.03
N LEU A 172 -11.66 26.15 0.52
CA LEU A 172 -11.87 27.53 0.10
C LEU A 172 -12.61 27.60 -1.24
N VAL A 173 -12.27 26.73 -2.20
CA VAL A 173 -12.97 26.61 -3.49
C VAL A 173 -14.42 26.18 -3.27
N ASP A 174 -14.68 25.21 -2.39
CA ASP A 174 -16.04 24.77 -2.06
C ASP A 174 -16.86 25.89 -1.39
N LYS A 175 -16.25 26.65 -0.46
CA LYS A 175 -16.90 27.79 0.19
C LYS A 175 -17.17 28.93 -0.79
N ALA A 176 -16.24 29.24 -1.67
CA ALA A 176 -16.43 30.23 -2.72
C ALA A 176 -17.57 29.79 -3.66
N SER A 177 -17.53 28.54 -4.13
CA SER A 177 -18.55 27.96 -5.02
C SER A 177 -19.94 27.94 -4.37
N GLY A 178 -20.04 27.61 -3.08
CA GLY A 178 -21.28 27.67 -2.30
C GLY A 178 -21.80 29.10 -2.08
N ALA A 179 -20.91 30.07 -1.85
CA ALA A 179 -21.28 31.49 -1.73
C ALA A 179 -21.80 32.09 -3.05
N PHE A 180 -21.22 31.67 -4.19
CA PHE A 180 -21.71 32.04 -5.52
C PHE A 180 -23.07 31.40 -5.85
N ALA A 181 -23.34 30.19 -5.38
CA ALA A 181 -24.65 29.53 -5.56
C ALA A 181 -25.78 30.19 -4.74
N LEU A 182 -25.48 30.70 -3.53
CA LEU A 182 -26.44 31.38 -2.66
C LEU A 182 -26.81 32.80 -3.15
N THR A 183 -25.88 33.49 -3.81
CA THR A 183 -26.12 34.83 -4.38
C THR A 183 -26.98 34.78 -5.64
N LYS A 184 -26.91 33.70 -6.43
CA LYS A 184 -27.73 33.50 -7.64
C LYS A 184 -29.20 33.14 -7.38
N ARG A 185 -29.58 32.82 -6.14
CA ARG A 185 -30.94 32.39 -5.75
C ARG A 185 -31.81 33.52 -5.15
N LYS A 186 -31.23 34.72 -5.00
CA LYS A 186 -31.90 35.92 -4.45
C LYS A 186 -32.02 37.07 -5.47
N GLY A 187 -31.77 36.81 -6.75
CA GLY A 187 -31.94 37.75 -7.86
C GLY A 187 -33.10 37.36 -8.75
#